data_AF-A0AAU6A1W1-F1
#
_entry.id   AF-A0AAU6A1W1-F1
#
_cell.length_a   1.000
_cell.length_b   1.000
_cell.length_c   1.000
_cell.angle_alpha   90.00
_cell.angle_beta   90.00
_cell.angle_gamma   90.00
#
_symmetry.space_group_name_H-M   'P 1'
#
loop_
_entity.id
_entity.type
_entity.pdbx_description
1 polymer ?
#
loop_
_entity_poly.entity_id
_entity_poly.type
_entity_poly.pdbx_seq_one_letter_code
_entity_poly.pdbx_strand_id
1 'polypeptide(L)'
;MPNPDGLPILVTVGLGEAGPTVVNRADDIIDRLNDLKTRLAPLAESWNRSQAAGYYQEQQAKWDQAATALLDPQVGILGDIARALNISYQNSTDAELSNIQTWNNGN
;
A
#
# COMPACT_ATOMS: atom_id res chain seq x y z
N MET A 1 10.30 30.78 -27.31
CA MET A 1 9.95 29.99 -26.11
C MET A 1 9.34 28.69 -26.62
N PRO A 2 9.69 27.52 -26.05
CA PRO A 2 9.08 26.24 -26.43
C PRO A 2 7.56 26.30 -26.17
N ASN A 3 6.77 25.73 -27.08
CA ASN A 3 5.31 25.67 -26.95
C ASN A 3 4.93 24.74 -25.77
N PRO A 4 4.29 25.25 -24.69
CA PRO A 4 3.87 24.43 -23.55
C PRO A 4 2.79 23.40 -23.93
N ASP A 5 2.06 23.60 -25.03
CA ASP A 5 0.92 22.76 -25.44
C ASP A 5 1.33 21.34 -25.90
N GLY A 6 2.62 21.11 -26.16
CA GLY A 6 3.15 19.84 -26.67
C GLY A 6 3.91 19.00 -25.64
N LEU A 7 4.09 19.50 -24.41
CA LEU A 7 4.76 18.74 -23.37
C LEU A 7 3.72 17.82 -22.70
N PRO A 8 3.95 16.48 -22.68
CA PRO A 8 3.12 15.61 -21.89
C PRO A 8 3.19 16.10 -20.43
N ILE A 9 2.03 16.40 -19.85
CA ILE A 9 1.92 16.66 -18.42
C ILE A 9 2.10 15.31 -17.71
N LEU A 10 3.35 14.88 -17.58
CA LEU A 10 3.77 13.47 -17.42
C LEU A 10 3.94 13.03 -15.96
N VAL A 11 3.50 13.82 -14.98
CA VAL A 11 3.52 13.42 -13.56
C VAL A 11 2.24 12.64 -13.19
N THR A 12 1.17 12.78 -13.97
CA THR A 12 -0.19 12.36 -13.64
C THR A 12 -0.42 10.85 -13.62
N VAL A 13 0.08 10.09 -14.59
CA VAL A 13 -0.30 8.66 -14.71
C VAL A 13 0.42 7.78 -13.69
N GLY A 14 1.73 7.98 -13.49
CA GLY A 14 2.54 7.10 -12.63
C GLY A 14 2.21 7.21 -11.14
N LEU A 15 1.89 8.42 -10.65
CA LEU A 15 1.49 8.65 -9.25
C LEU A 15 0.06 8.23 -8.96
N GLY A 16 -0.86 8.37 -9.93
CA GLY A 16 -2.25 7.90 -9.80
C GLY A 16 -2.34 6.38 -9.65
N GLU A 17 -1.46 5.63 -10.31
CA GLU A 17 -1.42 4.15 -10.20
C GLU A 17 -0.64 3.65 -8.98
N ALA A 18 0.25 4.46 -8.41
CA ALA A 18 1.12 4.05 -7.31
C ALA A 18 0.35 3.71 -6.03
N GLY A 19 -0.65 4.53 -5.65
CA GLY A 19 -1.49 4.29 -4.48
C GLY A 19 -2.24 2.95 -4.56
N PRO A 20 -3.06 2.72 -5.60
CA PRO A 20 -3.74 1.44 -5.83
C PRO A 20 -2.77 0.25 -5.93
N THR A 21 -1.60 0.43 -6.56
CA THR A 21 -0.59 -0.63 -6.66
C THR A 21 -0.07 -1.05 -5.29
N VAL A 22 0.21 -0.10 -4.39
CA VAL A 22 0.67 -0.40 -3.03
C VAL A 22 -0.41 -1.15 -2.24
N VAL A 23 -1.66 -0.73 -2.34
CA VAL A 23 -2.80 -1.40 -1.68
C VAL A 23 -2.95 -2.84 -2.18
N ASN A 24 -3.01 -3.04 -3.49
CA ASN A 24 -3.16 -4.37 -4.08
C ASN A 24 -2.01 -5.31 -3.69
N ARG A 25 -0.79 -4.80 -3.59
CA ARG A 25 0.37 -5.57 -3.12
C ARG A 25 0.27 -5.93 -1.63
N ALA A 26 -0.27 -5.04 -0.81
CA ALA A 26 -0.50 -5.33 0.61
C ALA A 26 -1.55 -6.45 0.77
N ASP A 27 -2.66 -6.37 0.03
CA ASP A 27 -3.72 -7.39 0.02
C ASP A 27 -3.19 -8.76 -0.41
N ASP A 28 -2.42 -8.82 -1.51
CA ASP A 28 -1.76 -10.05 -1.99
C ASP A 28 -0.89 -10.72 -0.90
N ILE A 29 -0.20 -9.93 -0.07
CA ILE A 29 0.67 -10.45 1.00
C ILE A 29 -0.16 -10.95 2.18
N ILE A 30 -1.24 -10.24 2.54
CA ILE A 30 -2.18 -10.66 3.58
C ILE A 30 -2.79 -12.02 3.23
N ASP A 31 -3.24 -12.19 2.00
CA ASP A 31 -3.82 -13.45 1.54
C ASP A 31 -2.83 -14.62 1.61
N ARG A 32 -1.58 -14.39 1.22
CA ARG A 32 -0.50 -15.39 1.34
C ARG A 32 -0.19 -15.74 2.79
N LEU A 33 -0.22 -14.76 3.69
CA LEU A 33 -0.06 -14.99 5.13
C LEU A 33 -1.21 -15.82 5.70
N ASN A 34 -2.45 -15.54 5.30
CA ASN A 34 -3.62 -16.30 5.71
C ASN A 34 -3.60 -17.75 5.18
N ASP A 35 -3.15 -17.95 3.93
CA ASP A 35 -2.94 -19.30 3.38
C ASP A 35 -1.86 -20.06 4.16
N LEU A 36 -0.75 -19.40 4.50
CA LEU A 36 0.32 -19.99 5.30
C LEU A 36 -0.18 -20.42 6.69
N LYS A 37 -0.98 -19.57 7.37
CA LYS A 37 -1.60 -19.92 8.66
C LYS A 37 -2.50 -21.15 8.55
N THR A 38 -3.32 -21.20 7.53
CA THR A 38 -4.20 -22.34 7.25
C THR A 38 -3.40 -23.63 7.09
N ARG A 39 -2.29 -23.58 6.34
CA ARG A 39 -1.40 -24.73 6.12
C ARG A 39 -0.68 -25.17 7.39
N LEU A 40 -0.33 -24.24 8.28
CA LEU A 40 0.34 -24.56 9.53
C LEU A 40 -0.61 -25.03 10.64
N ALA A 41 -1.91 -24.76 10.54
CA ALA A 41 -2.88 -25.12 11.57
C ALA A 41 -2.86 -26.61 11.99
N PRO A 42 -2.79 -27.60 11.07
CA PRO A 42 -2.71 -29.01 11.45
C PRO A 42 -1.41 -29.37 12.17
N LEU A 43 -0.30 -28.73 11.77
CA LEU A 43 1.00 -28.92 12.39
C LEU A 43 1.03 -28.32 13.81
N ALA A 44 0.46 -27.12 13.97
CA ALA A 44 0.27 -26.49 15.27
C ALA A 44 -0.60 -27.34 16.21
N GLU A 45 -1.67 -27.94 15.68
CA GLU A 45 -2.53 -28.85 16.45
C GLU A 45 -1.77 -30.12 16.89
N SER A 46 -0.87 -30.64 16.06
CA SER A 46 0.01 -31.76 16.44
C SER A 46 0.98 -31.40 17.58
N TRP A 47 1.36 -30.13 17.68
CA TRP A 47 2.29 -29.62 18.70
C TRP A 47 1.61 -29.26 20.02
N ASN A 48 0.29 -29.10 20.07
CA ASN A 48 -0.48 -28.75 21.28
C ASN A 48 -0.25 -29.72 22.46
N ARG A 49 0.30 -30.92 22.22
CA ARG A 49 0.67 -31.89 23.26
C ARG A 49 2.13 -31.78 23.74
N SER A 50 2.86 -30.77 23.31
CA SER A 50 4.31 -30.60 23.55
C SER A 50 4.67 -29.17 23.93
N GLN A 51 5.86 -28.97 24.50
CA GLN A 51 6.40 -27.63 24.79
C GLN A 51 6.59 -26.77 23.52
N ALA A 52 6.60 -27.36 22.32
CA ALA A 52 6.73 -26.63 21.06
C ALA A 52 5.50 -25.76 20.74
N ALA A 53 4.35 -26.02 21.36
CA ALA A 53 3.14 -25.22 21.17
C ALA A 53 3.34 -23.75 21.57
N GLY A 54 3.96 -23.51 22.73
CA GLY A 54 4.21 -22.14 23.21
C GLY A 54 5.17 -21.37 22.31
N TYR A 55 6.24 -22.05 21.85
CA TYR A 55 7.19 -21.43 20.92
C TYR A 55 6.53 -21.06 19.59
N TYR A 56 5.72 -21.98 19.02
CA TYR A 56 4.99 -21.68 17.80
C TYR A 56 4.01 -20.52 17.98
N GLN A 57 3.24 -20.49 19.08
CA GLN A 57 2.31 -19.40 19.37
C GLN A 57 3.02 -18.05 19.51
N GLU A 58 4.19 -17.99 20.13
CA GLU A 58 4.97 -16.76 20.20
C GLU A 58 5.46 -16.29 18.83
N GLN A 59 5.95 -17.20 17.98
CA GLN A 59 6.34 -16.84 16.62
C GLN A 59 5.12 -16.41 15.81
N GLN A 60 3.99 -17.09 16.03
CA GLN A 60 2.72 -16.76 15.40
C GLN A 60 2.17 -15.39 15.87
N ALA A 61 2.46 -14.96 17.09
CA ALA A 61 2.09 -13.62 17.54
C ALA A 61 2.99 -12.56 16.88
N LYS A 62 4.31 -12.84 16.79
CA LYS A 62 5.30 -11.89 16.26
C LYS A 62 5.07 -11.56 14.79
N TRP A 63 4.90 -12.57 13.93
CA TRP A 63 4.68 -12.32 12.50
C TRP A 63 3.30 -11.67 12.23
N ASP A 64 2.32 -11.83 13.12
CA ASP A 64 0.96 -11.28 13.00
C ASP A 64 1.00 -9.80 13.34
N GLN A 65 1.69 -9.47 14.43
CA GLN A 65 1.96 -8.09 14.80
C GLN A 65 2.75 -7.36 13.71
N ALA A 66 3.78 -8.01 13.13
CA ALA A 66 4.54 -7.43 12.03
C ALA A 66 3.69 -7.23 10.77
N ALA A 67 2.83 -8.22 10.43
CA ALA A 67 1.91 -8.12 9.31
C ALA A 67 0.92 -6.98 9.51
N THR A 68 0.31 -6.83 10.69
CA THR A 68 -0.59 -5.71 11.00
C THR A 68 0.13 -4.38 10.90
N ALA A 69 1.32 -4.23 11.50
CA ALA A 69 2.06 -2.97 11.47
C ALA A 69 2.46 -2.52 10.06
N LEU A 70 2.70 -3.48 9.15
CA LEU A 70 3.13 -3.16 7.79
C LEU A 70 1.96 -3.05 6.81
N LEU A 71 1.04 -4.02 6.85
CA LEU A 71 0.09 -4.29 5.76
C LEU A 71 -1.34 -3.84 6.08
N ASP A 72 -1.67 -3.55 7.35
CA ASP A 72 -3.04 -3.17 7.69
C ASP A 72 -3.48 -1.93 6.89
N PRO A 73 -4.63 -1.96 6.19
CA PRO A 73 -5.05 -0.85 5.33
C PRO A 73 -5.33 0.45 6.08
N GLN A 74 -5.67 0.36 7.37
CA GLN A 74 -6.08 1.49 8.21
C GLN A 74 -4.95 1.99 9.10
N VAL A 75 -4.20 1.08 9.71
CA VAL A 75 -3.16 1.41 10.71
C VAL A 75 -1.74 1.01 10.29
N GLY A 76 -1.59 0.36 9.15
CA GLY A 76 -0.30 -0.10 8.63
C GLY A 76 0.43 0.97 7.82
N ILE A 77 1.76 0.87 7.82
CA ILE A 77 2.64 1.82 7.12
C ILE A 77 2.35 1.87 5.61
N LEU A 78 2.01 0.75 4.97
CA LEU A 78 1.68 0.76 3.54
C LEU A 78 0.35 1.50 3.27
N GLY A 79 -0.62 1.42 4.19
CA GLY A 79 -1.86 2.20 4.12
C GLY A 79 -1.60 3.71 4.26
N ASP A 80 -0.70 4.12 5.16
CA ASP A 80 -0.24 5.51 5.28
C ASP A 80 0.44 6.00 3.99
N ILE A 81 1.33 5.19 3.42
CA ILE A 81 2.02 5.51 2.16
C ILE A 81 1.02 5.65 1.01
N ALA A 82 0.07 4.73 0.88
CA ALA A 82 -0.96 4.79 -0.16
C ALA A 82 -1.81 6.07 -0.06
N ARG A 83 -2.18 6.48 1.16
CA ARG A 83 -2.90 7.75 1.40
C ARG A 83 -2.06 8.97 1.04
N ALA A 84 -0.78 8.98 1.45
CA ALA A 84 0.14 10.07 1.11
C ALA A 84 0.33 10.22 -0.42
N LEU A 85 0.45 9.09 -1.13
CA LEU A 85 0.53 9.07 -2.59
C LEU A 85 -0.74 9.65 -3.23
N ASN A 86 -1.93 9.29 -2.73
CA ASN A 86 -3.19 9.82 -3.24
C ASN A 86 -3.32 11.33 -3.02
N ILE A 87 -2.94 11.83 -1.85
CA ILE A 87 -2.93 13.28 -1.55
C ILE A 87 -1.93 14.01 -2.45
N SER A 88 -0.74 13.46 -2.63
CA SER A 88 0.28 14.04 -3.53
C SER A 88 -0.24 14.13 -4.96
N TYR A 89 -0.91 13.08 -5.44
CA TYR A 89 -1.52 13.07 -6.77
C TYR A 89 -2.62 14.13 -6.93
N GLN A 90 -3.51 14.26 -5.95
CA GLN A 90 -4.57 15.28 -5.96
C GLN A 90 -3.96 16.69 -6.02
N ASN A 91 -3.00 16.98 -5.15
CA ASN A 91 -2.33 18.28 -5.10
C ASN A 91 -1.61 18.62 -6.42
N SER A 92 -0.91 17.65 -7.02
CA SER A 92 -0.25 17.84 -8.31
C SER A 92 -1.26 18.13 -9.43
N THR A 93 -2.35 17.37 -9.48
CA THR A 93 -3.41 17.56 -10.49
C THR A 93 -4.08 18.93 -10.36
N ASP A 94 -4.40 19.36 -9.14
CA ASP A 94 -5.03 20.65 -8.87
C ASP A 94 -4.10 21.82 -9.25
N ALA A 95 -2.81 21.70 -8.93
CA ALA A 95 -1.81 22.69 -9.31
C ALA A 95 -1.65 22.81 -10.83
N GLU A 96 -1.65 21.68 -11.54
CA GLU A 96 -1.59 21.64 -13.00
C GLU A 96 -2.83 22.28 -13.64
N LEU A 97 -4.03 21.95 -13.16
CA LEU A 97 -5.28 22.56 -13.63
C LEU A 97 -5.28 24.09 -13.40
N SER A 98 -4.82 24.54 -12.25
CA SER A 98 -4.72 25.98 -11.93
C SER A 98 -3.73 26.72 -12.84
N ASN A 99 -2.59 26.10 -13.14
CA ASN A 99 -1.59 26.68 -14.06
C ASN A 99 -2.16 26.82 -15.48
N ILE A 100 -2.85 25.78 -15.98
CA ILE A 100 -3.51 25.82 -17.30
C ILE A 100 -4.55 26.94 -17.35
N GLN A 101 -5.40 27.06 -16.33
CA GLN A 101 -6.39 28.14 -16.27
C GLN A 101 -5.73 29.53 -16.27
N THR A 102 -4.64 29.69 -15.51
CA THR A 102 -3.90 30.95 -15.45
C THR A 102 -3.29 31.31 -16.81
N TRP A 103 -2.71 30.34 -17.52
CA TRP A 103 -2.12 30.58 -18.85
C TRP A 103 -3.18 30.82 -19.93
N ASN A 104 -4.32 30.16 -19.86
CA ASN A 104 -5.43 30.38 -20.80
C ASN A 104 -6.14 31.73 -20.59
N ASN A 105 -6.17 32.24 -19.36
CA ASN A 105 -6.81 33.52 -19.02
C ASN A 105 -5.83 34.72 -19.10
N GLY A 106 -4.53 34.45 -19.25
CA GLY A 106 -3.46 35.46 -19.31
C GLY A 106 -3.05 35.88 -20.72
N ASN A 107 -3.71 35.36 -21.76
CA ASN A 107 -3.56 35.74 -23.17
C ASN A 107 -4.77 36.55 -23.66
#